data_AF-A0ABD3D9J9-F1
#
_entry.id   AF-A0ABD3D9J9-F1
#
_cell.length_a   1.000
_cell.length_b   1.000
_cell.length_c   1.000
_cell.angle_alpha   90.00
_cell.angle_beta   90.00
_cell.angle_gamma   90.00
#
_symmetry.space_group_name_H-M   'P 1'
#
loop_
_entity.id
_entity.type
_entity.pdbx_description
1 polymer ?
#
loop_
_entity_poly.entity_id
_entity_poly.type
_entity_poly.pdbx_seq_one_letter_code
_entity_poly.pdbx_strand_id
1 'polypeptide(L)'
;MSAVVCGKRSNIFEDSPSSPPVSKRIRCSSSSPGRNLSPPATINYSFFNSVLAHLASLFPDMDRQFLEKALEESGDDLDSAIKRLNELQLSAAASSSVVNNGEAAPREEPPVETNLPVDGAEWVELLVREVLSASNVDDAKARLSRALEALEKSICGNATAEAVKSFQEESIMLKQQLEALLQENAILKRAVSIQHERQKEFEEMGQELHQLKQLVSQYQEQVRSLETIMVLVNNYALAMHLKQAQQNNSFPGRFHPDVF
;
A
#
# COMPACT_ATOMS: atom_id res chain seq x y z
N MET A 1 -6.23 -28.91 -40.40
CA MET A 1 -7.69 -29.17 -40.39
C MET A 1 -7.98 -30.26 -39.36
N SER A 2 -9.13 -30.14 -38.71
CA SER A 2 -9.55 -30.69 -37.42
C SER A 2 -9.41 -32.20 -37.18
N ALA A 3 -9.24 -32.55 -35.91
CA ALA A 3 -9.66 -33.82 -35.32
C ALA A 3 -10.53 -33.54 -34.08
N VAL A 4 -11.53 -34.40 -33.87
CA VAL A 4 -12.63 -34.32 -32.90
C VAL A 4 -12.47 -35.46 -31.87
N VAL A 5 -13.17 -35.35 -30.71
CA VAL A 5 -13.59 -36.44 -29.78
C VAL A 5 -12.49 -36.85 -28.76
N CYS A 6 -12.66 -37.10 -27.45
CA CYS A 6 -13.75 -37.32 -26.48
C CYS A 6 -13.21 -36.82 -25.10
N GLY A 7 -13.98 -36.28 -24.15
CA GLY A 7 -14.95 -36.99 -23.32
C GLY A 7 -14.50 -36.99 -21.84
N LYS A 8 -15.30 -36.41 -20.92
CA LYS A 8 -15.21 -36.74 -19.50
C LYS A 8 -16.55 -36.55 -18.77
N ARG A 9 -16.98 -37.66 -18.17
CA ARG A 9 -18.09 -37.88 -17.22
C ARG A 9 -17.84 -37.00 -15.96
N SER A 10 -18.81 -36.54 -15.16
CA SER A 10 -20.09 -37.11 -14.73
C SER A 10 -20.95 -36.02 -14.05
N ASN A 11 -22.24 -35.93 -14.40
CA ASN A 11 -23.27 -35.28 -13.59
C ASN A 11 -23.79 -36.27 -12.54
N ILE A 12 -23.79 -35.85 -11.27
CA ILE A 12 -24.61 -36.43 -10.19
C ILE A 12 -25.82 -35.50 -10.06
N PHE A 13 -26.99 -36.04 -10.35
CA PHE A 13 -28.29 -35.41 -10.17
C PHE A 13 -29.11 -36.35 -9.28
N GLU A 14 -29.53 -35.86 -8.12
CA GLU A 14 -30.55 -36.41 -7.25
C GLU A 14 -31.17 -35.17 -6.56
N ASP A 15 -32.07 -34.48 -7.22
CA ASP A 15 -33.53 -34.70 -7.29
C ASP A 15 -34.24 -34.46 -5.94
N SER A 16 -34.74 -33.24 -5.72
CA SER A 16 -36.13 -32.99 -5.29
C SER A 16 -36.49 -31.49 -5.22
N PRO A 17 -37.76 -31.10 -5.44
CA PRO A 17 -38.19 -29.73 -5.74
C PRO A 17 -38.99 -29.08 -4.60
N SER A 18 -38.81 -27.78 -4.35
CA SER A 18 -39.93 -26.91 -3.93
C SER A 18 -39.59 -25.43 -4.15
N SER A 19 -40.42 -24.77 -4.96
CA SER A 19 -40.36 -23.32 -5.22
C SER A 19 -40.73 -22.48 -3.99
N PRO A 20 -40.29 -21.20 -3.92
CA PRO A 20 -40.60 -20.28 -2.84
C PRO A 20 -41.90 -19.48 -3.14
N PRO A 21 -42.60 -18.93 -2.14
CA PRO A 21 -43.52 -17.84 -2.40
C PRO A 21 -42.90 -16.49 -2.02
N VAL A 22 -42.86 -15.60 -3.01
CA VAL A 22 -42.69 -14.16 -2.88
C VAL A 22 -44.01 -13.53 -2.42
N SER A 23 -44.00 -12.63 -1.43
CA SER A 23 -44.79 -11.37 -1.45
C SER A 23 -44.49 -10.37 -0.32
N LYS A 24 -43.76 -9.30 -0.70
CA LYS A 24 -44.00 -7.85 -0.50
C LYS A 24 -44.87 -7.37 0.71
N ARG A 25 -44.30 -6.50 1.56
CA ARG A 25 -44.78 -5.11 1.76
C ARG A 25 -43.75 -4.23 2.48
N ILE A 26 -43.57 -3.03 1.92
CA ILE A 26 -42.71 -1.92 2.29
C ILE A 26 -43.23 -1.22 3.57
N ARG A 27 -42.31 -0.79 4.45
CA ARG A 27 -42.46 0.49 5.16
C ARG A 27 -41.09 1.12 5.41
N CYS A 28 -40.90 2.28 4.82
CA CYS A 28 -39.74 3.13 4.95
C CYS A 28 -39.56 3.58 6.41
N SER A 29 -38.33 3.59 6.89
CA SER A 29 -37.88 4.54 7.91
C SER A 29 -36.49 5.00 7.53
N SER A 30 -36.46 6.25 7.07
CA SER A 30 -35.29 7.08 6.86
C SER A 30 -34.47 7.18 8.14
N SER A 31 -33.19 6.84 8.07
CA SER A 31 -32.21 7.46 8.95
C SER A 31 -30.91 7.66 8.17
N SER A 32 -30.68 8.91 7.78
CA SER A 32 -29.41 9.38 7.25
C SER A 32 -28.34 9.29 8.34
N PRO A 33 -27.10 8.88 8.05
CA PRO A 33 -25.97 9.29 8.87
C PRO A 33 -25.62 10.72 8.46
N GLY A 34 -26.24 11.67 9.15
CA GLY A 34 -25.80 13.05 9.16
C GLY A 34 -24.38 13.10 9.72
N ARG A 35 -23.48 13.68 8.94
CA ARG A 35 -22.22 14.24 9.42
C ARG A 35 -22.56 15.22 10.55
N ASN A 36 -21.85 15.11 11.67
CA ASN A 36 -21.50 16.14 12.66
C ASN A 36 -21.23 15.46 14.01
N LEU A 37 -20.05 14.88 14.14
CA LEU A 37 -19.44 14.60 15.44
C LEU A 37 -18.05 15.24 15.40
N SER A 38 -17.90 16.35 16.12
CA SER A 38 -16.60 16.83 16.55
C SER A 38 -15.87 15.69 17.27
N PRO A 39 -14.58 15.44 17.03
CA PRO A 39 -13.85 14.44 17.81
C PRO A 39 -13.74 14.94 19.26
N PRO A 40 -13.92 14.07 20.26
CA PRO A 40 -13.55 14.40 21.64
C PRO A 40 -12.03 14.57 21.69
N ALA A 41 -11.58 15.55 22.49
CA ALA A 41 -10.17 15.93 22.70
C ALA A 41 -9.22 14.80 23.19
N THR A 42 -9.71 13.56 23.30
CA THR A 42 -8.96 12.39 23.79
C THR A 42 -8.07 11.75 22.72
N ILE A 43 -8.45 11.82 21.43
CA ILE A 43 -7.62 11.24 20.35
C ILE A 43 -6.35 12.06 20.14
N ASN A 44 -6.45 13.39 20.30
CA ASN A 44 -5.32 14.31 20.05
C ASN A 44 -4.18 14.11 21.07
N TYR A 45 -4.50 13.78 22.33
CA TYR A 45 -3.48 13.58 23.38
C TYR A 45 -2.54 12.40 23.08
N SER A 46 -3.06 11.30 22.54
CA SER A 46 -2.24 10.11 22.23
C SER A 46 -1.24 10.38 21.10
N PHE A 47 -1.67 11.11 20.08
CA PHE A 47 -0.83 11.53 18.96
C PHE A 47 0.22 12.55 19.43
N PHE A 48 -0.20 13.56 20.19
CA PHE A 48 0.68 14.59 20.73
C PHE A 48 1.80 14.00 21.60
N ASN A 49 1.48 13.03 22.47
CA ASN A 49 2.47 12.37 23.32
C ASN A 49 3.48 11.55 22.52
N SER A 50 3.05 10.90 21.43
CA SER A 50 3.95 10.15 20.54
C SER A 50 4.91 11.07 19.78
N VAL A 51 4.41 12.20 19.29
CA VAL A 51 5.20 13.21 18.56
C VAL A 51 6.20 13.89 19.52
N LEU A 52 5.77 14.22 20.74
CA LEU A 52 6.63 14.83 21.76
C LEU A 52 7.70 13.84 22.25
N ALA A 53 7.37 12.55 22.38
CA ALA A 53 8.35 11.51 22.68
C ALA A 53 9.40 11.37 21.57
N HIS A 54 8.99 11.50 20.30
CA HIS A 54 9.91 11.50 19.17
C HIS A 54 10.84 12.73 19.18
N LEU A 55 10.30 13.93 19.42
CA LEU A 55 11.11 15.15 19.57
C LEU A 55 12.11 15.06 20.73
N ALA A 56 11.69 14.49 21.87
CA ALA A 56 12.58 14.28 23.01
C ALA A 56 13.72 13.29 22.71
N SER A 57 13.51 12.35 21.79
CA SER A 57 14.57 11.43 21.34
C SER A 57 15.59 12.11 20.41
N LEU A 58 15.14 13.09 19.62
CA LEU A 58 16.00 13.86 18.71
C LEU A 58 16.79 14.95 19.45
N PHE A 59 16.25 15.45 20.57
CA PHE A 59 16.85 16.51 21.37
C PHE A 59 16.92 16.13 22.86
N PRO A 60 17.85 15.23 23.26
CA PRO A 60 17.96 14.76 24.64
C PRO A 60 18.30 15.86 25.66
N ASP A 61 18.95 16.93 25.19
CA ASP A 61 19.41 18.06 26.02
C ASP A 61 18.36 19.17 26.19
N MET A 62 17.20 19.06 25.54
CA MET A 62 16.14 20.07 25.58
C MET A 62 15.00 19.67 26.52
N ASP A 63 14.55 20.61 27.35
CA ASP A 63 13.45 20.36 28.29
C ASP A 63 12.11 20.19 27.58
N ARG A 64 11.27 19.28 28.10
CA ARG A 64 9.98 18.88 27.52
C ARG A 64 9.02 20.05 27.30
N GLN A 65 9.08 21.06 28.17
CA GLN A 65 8.23 22.26 28.05
C GLN A 65 8.58 23.10 26.81
N PHE A 66 9.85 23.13 26.39
CA PHE A 66 10.25 23.82 25.16
C PHE A 66 9.84 23.03 23.92
N LEU A 67 9.90 21.70 23.97
CA LEU A 67 9.44 20.83 22.88
C LEU A 67 7.92 20.96 22.66
N GLU A 68 7.14 20.99 23.74
CA GLU A 68 5.68 21.18 23.69
C GLU A 68 5.32 22.54 23.09
N LYS A 69 5.97 23.62 23.56
CA LYS A 69 5.75 24.97 23.07
C LYS A 69 6.15 25.14 21.59
N ALA A 70 7.27 24.55 21.17
CA ALA A 70 7.70 24.59 19.78
C ALA A 70 6.72 23.85 18.85
N LEU A 71 6.10 22.78 19.33
CA LEU A 71 5.11 22.02 18.58
C LEU A 71 3.77 22.78 18.47
N GLU A 72 3.32 23.40 19.57
CA GLU A 72 2.11 24.22 19.60
C GLU A 72 2.26 25.47 18.71
N GLU A 73 3.41 26.15 18.74
CA GLU A 73 3.72 27.28 17.87
C GLU A 73 3.89 26.90 16.40
N SER A 74 4.16 25.61 16.12
CA SER A 74 4.30 25.06 14.76
C SER A 74 3.01 24.47 14.22
N GLY A 75 1.90 24.56 14.96
CA GLY A 75 0.58 24.11 14.50
C GLY A 75 0.52 22.60 14.26
N ASP A 76 1.11 21.82 15.18
CA ASP A 76 1.17 20.35 15.14
C ASP A 76 1.96 19.76 13.96
N ASP A 77 2.72 20.58 13.23
CA ASP A 77 3.63 20.15 12.17
C ASP A 77 5.02 19.79 12.74
N LEU A 78 5.34 18.49 12.71
CA LEU A 78 6.58 17.94 13.23
C LEU A 78 7.82 18.50 12.51
N ASP A 79 7.75 18.64 11.18
CA ASP A 79 8.90 19.09 10.38
C ASP A 79 9.25 20.56 10.67
N SER A 80 8.22 21.41 10.80
CA SER A 80 8.39 22.80 11.22
C SER A 80 8.92 22.92 12.66
N ALA A 81 8.47 22.06 13.57
CA ALA A 81 8.97 22.02 14.95
C ALA A 81 10.44 21.60 15.03
N ILE A 82 10.84 20.55 14.29
CA ILE A 82 12.24 20.09 14.22
C ILE A 82 13.15 21.19 13.66
N LYS A 83 12.70 21.89 12.61
CA LYS A 83 13.50 22.97 12.00
C LYS A 83 13.75 24.11 12.99
N ARG A 84 12.72 24.56 13.70
CA ARG A 84 12.83 25.62 14.71
C ARG A 84 13.72 25.24 15.89
N LEU A 85 13.59 24.01 16.40
CA LEU A 85 14.43 23.52 17.50
C LEU A 85 15.91 23.45 17.08
N ASN A 86 16.20 23.05 15.85
CA ASN A 86 17.55 23.08 15.29
C ASN A 86 18.10 24.51 15.17
N GLU A 87 17.29 25.48 14.71
CA GLU A 87 17.69 26.89 14.65
C GLU A 87 18.02 27.46 16.05
N LEU A 88 17.24 27.07 17.08
CA LEU A 88 17.51 27.44 18.47
C LEU A 88 18.82 26.83 19.00
N GLN A 89 19.12 25.56 18.69
CA GLN A 89 20.40 24.96 19.08
C GLN A 89 21.59 25.61 18.36
N LEU A 90 21.46 25.89 17.07
CA LEU A 90 22.52 26.53 16.28
C LEU A 90 22.79 27.96 16.77
N SER A 91 21.76 28.71 17.14
CA SER A 91 21.91 30.06 17.72
C SER A 91 22.49 30.05 19.15
N ALA A 92 22.15 29.05 19.97
CA ALA A 92 22.75 28.87 21.29
C ALA A 92 24.25 28.51 21.18
N ALA A 93 24.63 27.65 20.23
CA ALA A 93 26.03 27.33 19.94
C ALA A 93 26.81 28.52 19.34
N ALA A 94 26.17 29.32 18.49
CA ALA A 94 26.76 30.54 17.93
C ALA A 94 27.00 31.65 18.98
N SER A 95 26.32 31.58 20.12
CA SER A 95 26.45 32.56 21.21
C SER A 95 27.64 32.29 22.15
N SER A 96 28.38 31.19 21.96
CA SER A 96 29.46 30.74 22.88
C SER A 96 30.87 30.67 22.25
N SER A 97 31.12 31.30 21.10
CA SER A 97 32.45 31.28 20.47
C SER A 97 32.93 32.67 20.03
N VAL A 98 33.23 33.54 21.01
CA VAL A 98 34.08 34.72 20.78
C VAL A 98 35.12 34.80 21.89
N VAL A 99 36.23 34.04 21.77
CA VAL A 99 37.54 34.40 22.35
C VAL A 99 38.70 33.81 21.53
N ASN A 100 39.46 34.72 20.91
CA ASN A 100 40.90 34.73 20.58
C ASN A 100 41.59 33.69 19.68
N ASN A 101 42.06 34.24 18.54
CA ASN A 101 43.46 34.44 18.11
C ASN A 101 44.45 33.26 18.06
N GLY A 102 45.12 33.18 16.89
CA GLY A 102 46.59 33.14 16.85
C GLY A 102 47.21 31.99 16.06
N GLU A 103 47.56 32.28 14.80
CA GLU A 103 48.89 32.07 14.22
C GLU A 103 49.67 30.78 14.56
N ALA A 104 49.82 29.88 13.57
CA ALA A 104 51.12 29.37 13.13
C ALA A 104 50.95 28.35 11.99
N ALA A 105 51.67 28.59 10.90
CA ALA A 105 51.80 27.68 9.77
C ALA A 105 52.33 26.30 10.17
N PRO A 106 51.82 25.20 9.60
CA PRO A 106 52.54 23.94 9.56
C PRO A 106 53.44 23.94 8.32
N ARG A 107 54.75 23.94 8.56
CA ARG A 107 55.77 23.54 7.58
C ARG A 107 55.40 22.16 7.01
N GLU A 108 55.46 22.06 5.68
CA GLU A 108 55.58 20.79 4.96
C GLU A 108 56.81 20.03 5.48
N GLU A 109 56.59 18.90 6.14
CA GLU A 109 57.55 17.81 6.23
C GLU A 109 57.19 16.74 5.19
N PRO A 110 58.18 16.18 4.48
CA PRO A 110 57.94 15.26 3.37
C PRO A 110 57.34 13.94 3.88
N PRO A 111 56.49 13.27 3.08
CA PRO A 111 55.89 12.00 3.46
C PRO A 111 56.99 10.94 3.46
N VAL A 112 57.50 10.60 4.64
CA VAL A 112 58.19 9.34 4.83
C VAL A 112 57.11 8.28 4.78
N GLU A 113 56.92 7.69 3.59
CA GLU A 113 56.20 6.43 3.40
C GLU A 113 56.91 5.36 4.23
N THR A 114 56.56 5.31 5.52
CA THR A 114 56.80 4.13 6.33
C THR A 114 55.72 3.15 5.89
N ASN A 115 56.14 2.07 5.23
CA ASN A 115 55.30 0.89 5.02
C ASN A 115 54.93 0.36 6.41
N LEU A 116 53.85 0.91 6.96
CA LEU A 116 53.37 0.60 8.30
C LEU A 116 52.82 -0.83 8.26
N PRO A 117 53.26 -1.69 9.20
CA PRO A 117 52.78 -3.07 9.22
C PRO A 117 51.27 -3.12 9.37
N VAL A 118 50.63 -4.06 8.68
CA VAL A 118 49.17 -4.24 8.74
C VAL A 118 48.82 -5.35 9.73
N ASP A 119 49.73 -6.31 9.93
CA ASP A 119 49.52 -7.46 10.83
C ASP A 119 50.18 -7.26 12.20
N GLY A 120 49.52 -7.80 13.24
CA GLY A 120 50.00 -7.71 14.62
C GLY A 120 51.36 -8.39 14.82
N ALA A 121 51.65 -9.46 14.07
CA ALA A 121 52.94 -10.14 14.12
C ALA A 121 54.08 -9.26 13.58
N GLU A 122 53.84 -8.53 12.50
CA GLU A 122 54.82 -7.62 11.91
C GLU A 122 55.10 -6.41 12.83
N TRP A 123 54.08 -5.91 13.54
CA TRP A 123 54.25 -4.90 14.58
C TRP A 123 55.10 -5.39 15.75
N VAL A 124 54.90 -6.63 16.20
CA VAL A 124 55.71 -7.25 17.26
C VAL A 124 57.15 -7.41 16.80
N GLU A 125 57.40 -7.89 15.57
CA GLU A 125 58.75 -8.00 15.02
C GLU A 125 59.44 -6.65 14.88
N LEU A 126 58.72 -5.60 14.47
CA LEU A 126 59.24 -4.25 14.34
C LEU A 126 59.59 -3.66 15.71
N LEU A 127 58.73 -3.83 16.72
CA LEU A 127 59.01 -3.42 18.10
C LEU A 127 60.24 -4.13 18.69
N VAL A 128 60.33 -5.45 18.51
CA VAL A 128 61.46 -6.25 19.00
C VAL A 128 62.76 -5.86 18.31
N ARG A 129 62.74 -5.66 16.99
CA ARG A 129 63.89 -5.19 16.20
C ARG A 129 64.36 -3.81 16.66
N GLU A 130 63.41 -2.91 16.89
CA GLU A 130 63.72 -1.54 17.26
C GLU A 130 64.34 -1.44 18.67
N VAL A 131 63.84 -2.24 19.62
CA VAL A 131 64.42 -2.38 20.97
C VAL A 131 65.81 -3.01 20.95
N LEU A 132 66.02 -4.06 20.15
CA LEU A 132 67.32 -4.75 20.05
C LEU A 132 68.40 -3.87 19.39
N SER A 133 67.99 -2.89 18.58
CA SER A 133 68.90 -1.93 17.93
C SER A 133 69.24 -0.70 18.77
N ALA A 134 68.62 -0.54 19.95
CA ALA A 134 68.79 0.62 20.78
C ALA A 134 70.17 0.67 21.46
N SER A 135 70.75 1.86 21.52
CA SER A 135 72.09 2.09 22.09
C SER A 135 72.10 2.16 23.62
N ASN A 136 70.97 2.53 24.23
CA ASN A 136 70.78 2.61 25.67
C ASN A 136 69.28 2.48 26.01
N VAL A 137 68.95 2.36 27.30
CA VAL A 137 67.57 2.15 27.76
C VAL A 137 66.65 3.33 27.43
N ASP A 138 67.18 4.56 27.43
CA ASP A 138 66.38 5.76 27.13
C ASP A 138 66.09 5.88 25.61
N ASP A 139 67.05 5.49 24.76
CA ASP A 139 66.89 5.34 23.31
C ASP A 139 65.85 4.24 22.99
N ALA A 140 65.89 3.10 23.70
CA ALA A 140 64.90 2.04 23.56
C ALA A 140 63.48 2.52 23.91
N LYS A 141 63.34 3.29 25.01
CA LYS A 141 62.06 3.87 25.42
C LYS A 141 61.53 4.88 24.40
N ALA A 142 62.38 5.78 23.90
CA ALA A 142 61.99 6.78 22.91
C ALA A 142 61.57 6.15 21.57
N ARG A 143 62.22 5.06 21.18
CA ARG A 143 61.86 4.29 19.99
C ARG A 143 60.55 3.50 20.18
N LEU A 144 60.39 2.85 21.33
CA LEU A 144 59.14 2.16 21.69
C LEU A 144 57.96 3.13 21.73
N SER A 145 58.11 4.30 22.33
CA SER A 145 57.03 5.29 22.39
C SER A 145 56.62 5.74 20.99
N ARG A 146 57.58 6.00 20.10
CA ARG A 146 57.29 6.36 18.70
C ARG A 146 56.60 5.23 17.93
N ALA A 147 57.06 3.99 18.11
CA ALA A 147 56.47 2.82 17.45
C ALA A 147 55.05 2.53 17.95
N LEU A 148 54.79 2.67 19.26
CA LEU A 148 53.44 2.52 19.83
C LEU A 148 52.50 3.65 19.41
N GLU A 149 52.98 4.89 19.33
CA GLU A 149 52.19 6.02 18.81
C GLU A 149 51.84 5.81 17.32
N ALA A 150 52.76 5.25 16.53
CA ALA A 150 52.49 4.88 15.15
C ALA A 150 51.46 3.74 15.04
N LEU A 151 51.52 2.75 15.94
CA LEU A 151 50.53 1.67 16.04
C LEU A 151 49.15 2.22 16.44
N GLU A 152 49.06 3.13 17.41
CA GLU A 152 47.80 3.77 17.79
C GLU A 152 47.17 4.53 16.61
N LYS A 153 47.97 5.31 15.87
CA LYS A 153 47.51 6.01 14.67
C LYS A 153 47.06 5.04 13.58
N SER A 154 47.76 3.93 13.40
CA SER A 154 47.39 2.88 12.44
C SER A 154 46.07 2.19 12.83
N ILE A 155 45.89 1.81 14.09
CA ILE A 155 44.65 1.19 14.60
C ILE A 155 43.47 2.17 14.48
N CYS A 156 43.67 3.43 14.90
CA CYS A 156 42.63 4.45 14.80
C CYS A 156 42.24 4.73 13.33
N GLY A 157 43.23 4.83 12.44
CA GLY A 157 43.01 5.01 11.01
C GLY A 157 42.27 3.83 10.38
N ASN A 158 42.64 2.60 10.73
CA ASN A 158 41.99 1.40 10.21
C ASN A 158 40.55 1.24 10.74
N ALA A 159 40.33 1.44 12.04
CA ALA A 159 39.00 1.35 12.63
C ALA A 159 38.03 2.40 12.07
N THR A 160 38.52 3.63 11.84
CA THR A 160 37.72 4.69 11.21
C THR A 160 37.44 4.39 9.74
N ALA A 161 38.43 3.91 8.98
CA ALA A 161 38.23 3.51 7.59
C ALA A 161 37.26 2.33 7.44
N GLU A 162 37.34 1.33 8.32
CA GLU A 162 36.43 0.18 8.34
C GLU A 162 35.01 0.61 8.68
N ALA A 163 34.83 1.51 9.66
CA ALA A 163 33.51 2.05 10.01
C ALA A 163 32.89 2.88 8.88
N VAL A 164 33.67 3.69 8.17
CA VAL A 164 33.19 4.44 7.00
C VAL A 164 32.82 3.50 5.86
N LYS A 165 33.63 2.46 5.63
CA LYS A 165 33.37 1.46 4.59
C LYS A 165 32.10 0.67 4.88
N SER A 166 31.94 0.15 6.10
CA SER A 166 30.74 -0.62 6.48
C SER A 166 29.48 0.24 6.38
N PHE A 167 29.53 1.48 6.87
CA PHE A 167 28.43 2.44 6.73
C PHE A 167 28.09 2.73 5.26
N GLN A 168 29.10 2.87 4.41
CA GLN A 168 28.89 3.11 2.98
C GLN A 168 28.26 1.89 2.28
N GLU A 169 28.70 0.68 2.59
CA GLU A 169 28.14 -0.57 2.08
C GLU A 169 26.68 -0.73 2.51
N GLU A 170 26.36 -0.49 3.79
CA GLU A 170 24.99 -0.49 4.30
C GLU A 170 24.12 0.58 3.63
N SER A 171 24.64 1.79 3.43
CA SER A 171 23.93 2.87 2.74
C SER A 171 23.57 2.49 1.30
N ILE A 172 24.50 1.85 0.58
CA ILE A 172 24.25 1.36 -0.78
C ILE A 172 23.18 0.27 -0.76
N MET A 173 23.29 -0.70 0.15
CA MET A 173 22.32 -1.79 0.28
C MET A 173 20.91 -1.26 0.58
N LEU A 174 20.78 -0.35 1.54
CA LEU A 174 19.49 0.26 1.91
C LEU A 174 18.89 1.06 0.75
N LYS A 175 19.70 1.81 0.00
CA LYS A 175 19.23 2.52 -1.21
C LYS A 175 18.71 1.56 -2.27
N GLN A 176 19.40 0.45 -2.51
CA GLN A 176 18.96 -0.58 -3.45
C GLN A 176 17.63 -1.23 -3.02
N GLN A 177 17.47 -1.54 -1.74
CA GLN A 177 16.19 -2.07 -1.21
C GLN A 177 15.05 -1.07 -1.36
N LEU A 178 15.30 0.21 -1.05
CA LEU A 178 14.32 1.27 -1.23
C LEU A 178 13.89 1.41 -2.70
N GLU A 179 14.84 1.38 -3.62
CA GLU A 179 14.55 1.44 -5.06
C GLU A 179 13.72 0.23 -5.52
N ALA A 180 14.06 -0.98 -5.07
CA ALA A 180 13.28 -2.18 -5.37
C ALA A 180 11.83 -2.06 -4.85
N LEU A 181 11.64 -1.60 -3.61
CA LEU A 181 10.31 -1.38 -3.04
C LEU A 181 9.52 -0.32 -3.81
N LEU A 182 10.16 0.76 -4.28
CA LEU A 182 9.51 1.77 -5.11
C LEU A 182 9.06 1.20 -6.46
N GLN A 183 9.88 0.36 -7.09
CA GLN A 183 9.53 -0.32 -8.33
C GLN A 183 8.34 -1.27 -8.12
N GLU A 184 8.35 -2.09 -7.06
CA GLU A 184 7.23 -2.95 -6.72
C GLU A 184 5.95 -2.14 -6.44
N ASN A 185 6.06 -1.03 -5.71
CA ASN A 185 4.92 -0.15 -5.44
C ASN A 185 4.33 0.43 -6.73
N ALA A 186 5.17 0.77 -7.72
CA ALA A 186 4.72 1.24 -9.02
C ALA A 186 3.99 0.13 -9.81
N ILE A 187 4.50 -1.10 -9.78
CA ILE A 187 3.84 -2.26 -10.40
C ILE A 187 2.48 -2.51 -9.75
N LEU A 188 2.41 -2.49 -8.42
CA LEU A 188 1.17 -2.66 -7.67
C LEU A 188 0.15 -1.56 -7.98
N LYS A 189 0.57 -0.29 -8.02
CA LYS A 189 -0.31 0.82 -8.43
C LYS A 189 -0.86 0.60 -9.84
N ARG A 190 -0.02 0.18 -10.79
CA ARG A 190 -0.47 -0.14 -12.16
C ARG A 190 -1.47 -1.29 -12.18
N ALA A 191 -1.21 -2.36 -11.41
CA ALA A 191 -2.11 -3.50 -11.32
C ALA A 191 -3.47 -3.10 -10.73
N VAL A 192 -3.47 -2.29 -9.67
CA VAL A 192 -4.70 -1.77 -9.05
C VAL A 192 -5.49 -0.90 -10.03
N SER A 193 -4.83 -0.02 -10.78
CA SER A 193 -5.51 0.80 -11.80
C SER A 193 -6.17 -0.06 -12.88
N ILE A 194 -5.48 -1.08 -13.39
CA ILE A 194 -6.03 -2.03 -14.37
C ILE A 194 -7.21 -2.79 -13.77
N GLN A 195 -7.10 -3.23 -12.52
CA GLN A 195 -8.17 -3.94 -11.84
C GLN A 195 -9.41 -3.06 -11.65
N HIS A 196 -9.21 -1.79 -11.31
CA HIS A 196 -10.28 -0.82 -11.16
C HIS A 196 -10.99 -0.55 -12.50
N GLU A 197 -10.23 -0.39 -13.59
CA GLU A 197 -10.78 -0.21 -14.93
C GLU A 197 -11.64 -1.42 -15.36
N ARG A 198 -11.12 -2.64 -15.18
CA ARG A 198 -11.88 -3.87 -15.46
C ARG A 198 -13.16 -3.97 -14.62
N GLN A 199 -13.07 -3.66 -13.33
CA GLN A 199 -14.24 -3.68 -12.46
C GLN A 199 -15.31 -2.70 -12.92
N LYS A 200 -14.89 -1.50 -13.34
CA LYS A 200 -15.77 -0.49 -13.90
C LYS A 200 -16.44 -0.98 -15.20
N GLU A 201 -15.69 -1.57 -16.13
CA GLU A 201 -16.25 -2.16 -17.35
C GLU A 201 -17.29 -3.26 -17.05
N PHE A 202 -17.04 -4.11 -16.04
CA PHE A 202 -18.01 -5.12 -15.61
C PHE A 202 -19.29 -4.51 -15.03
N GLU A 203 -19.18 -3.42 -14.28
CA GLU A 203 -20.34 -2.69 -13.74
C GLU A 203 -21.16 -2.05 -14.87
N GLU A 204 -20.50 -1.44 -15.86
CA GLU A 204 -21.14 -0.87 -17.06
C GLU A 204 -21.84 -1.96 -17.88
N MET A 205 -21.15 -3.07 -18.18
CA MET A 205 -21.71 -4.24 -18.85
C MET A 205 -22.92 -4.81 -18.08
N GLY A 206 -22.86 -4.81 -16.75
CA GLY A 206 -23.97 -5.22 -15.89
C GLY A 206 -25.21 -4.34 -16.06
N GLN A 207 -25.02 -3.02 -16.20
CA GLN A 207 -26.11 -2.07 -16.46
C GLN A 207 -26.71 -2.28 -17.86
N GLU A 208 -25.88 -2.42 -18.89
CA GLU A 208 -26.34 -2.70 -20.26
C GLU A 208 -27.13 -4.01 -20.33
N LEU A 209 -26.63 -5.07 -19.67
CA LEU A 209 -27.32 -6.36 -19.60
C LEU A 209 -28.67 -6.24 -18.88
N HIS A 210 -28.76 -5.40 -17.84
CA HIS A 210 -30.04 -5.13 -17.18
C HIS A 210 -31.02 -4.41 -18.11
N GLN A 211 -30.56 -3.40 -18.85
CA GLN A 211 -31.38 -2.68 -19.84
C GLN A 211 -31.88 -3.63 -20.94
N LEU A 212 -31.00 -4.50 -21.45
CA LEU A 212 -31.38 -5.48 -22.48
C LEU A 212 -32.42 -6.47 -21.96
N LYS A 213 -32.28 -6.96 -20.72
CA LYS A 213 -33.29 -7.83 -20.09
C LYS A 213 -34.66 -7.14 -20.00
N GLN A 214 -34.69 -5.86 -19.65
CA GLN A 214 -35.94 -5.09 -19.61
C GLN A 214 -36.56 -5.02 -21.02
N LEU A 215 -35.79 -4.68 -22.04
CA LEU A 215 -36.27 -4.61 -23.42
C LEU A 215 -36.80 -5.96 -23.92
N VAL A 216 -36.09 -7.06 -23.63
CA VAL A 216 -36.54 -8.43 -23.96
C VAL A 216 -37.87 -8.74 -23.27
N SER A 217 -38.02 -8.39 -21.98
CA SER A 217 -39.28 -8.62 -21.26
C SER A 217 -40.44 -7.84 -21.87
N GLN A 218 -40.20 -6.59 -22.31
CA GLN A 218 -41.22 -5.78 -23.01
C GLN A 218 -41.65 -6.43 -24.32
N TYR A 219 -40.71 -6.89 -25.15
CA TYR A 219 -41.06 -7.59 -26.40
C TYR A 219 -41.80 -8.90 -26.15
N GLN A 220 -41.42 -9.67 -25.13
CA GLN A 220 -42.15 -10.88 -24.74
C GLN A 220 -43.59 -10.60 -24.29
N GLU A 221 -43.83 -9.48 -23.62
CA GLU A 221 -45.19 -9.04 -23.25
C GLU A 221 -46.01 -8.61 -24.48
N GLN A 222 -45.38 -7.92 -25.44
CA GLN A 222 -46.03 -7.56 -26.70
C GLN A 222 -46.44 -8.80 -27.52
N VAL A 223 -45.58 -9.81 -27.60
CA VAL A 223 -45.91 -11.06 -28.29
C VAL A 223 -47.10 -11.75 -27.62
N ARG A 224 -47.07 -11.89 -26.29
CA ARG A 224 -48.19 -12.50 -25.54
C ARG A 224 -49.50 -11.73 -25.71
N SER A 225 -49.46 -10.40 -25.78
CA SER A 225 -50.67 -9.60 -25.99
C SER A 225 -51.26 -9.79 -27.39
N LEU A 226 -50.42 -9.82 -28.43
CA LEU A 226 -50.84 -10.10 -29.80
C LEU A 226 -51.40 -11.52 -29.94
N GLU A 227 -50.74 -12.51 -29.34
CA GLU A 227 -51.24 -13.89 -29.28
C GLU A 227 -52.62 -13.95 -28.62
N THR A 228 -52.80 -13.25 -27.49
CA THR A 228 -54.08 -13.21 -26.79
C THR A 228 -55.17 -12.58 -27.65
N ILE A 229 -54.88 -11.46 -28.31
CA ILE A 229 -55.82 -10.79 -29.22
C ILE A 229 -56.19 -11.73 -30.38
N MET A 230 -55.22 -12.41 -30.98
CA MET A 230 -55.45 -13.36 -32.07
C MET A 230 -56.36 -14.53 -31.63
N VAL A 231 -56.11 -15.11 -30.46
CA VAL A 231 -56.93 -16.20 -29.91
C VAL A 231 -58.36 -15.74 -29.63
N LEU A 232 -58.54 -14.53 -29.09
CA LEU A 232 -59.87 -13.95 -28.85
C LEU A 232 -60.65 -13.74 -30.14
N VAL A 233 -60.00 -13.18 -31.18
CA VAL A 233 -60.63 -12.98 -32.49
C VAL A 233 -61.05 -14.32 -33.11
N ASN A 234 -60.19 -15.35 -33.04
CA ASN A 234 -60.51 -16.67 -33.58
C ASN A 234 -61.68 -17.34 -32.84
N ASN A 235 -61.69 -17.28 -31.50
CA ASN A 235 -62.78 -17.83 -30.70
C ASN A 235 -64.11 -17.12 -30.98
N TYR A 236 -64.08 -15.78 -31.07
CA TYR A 236 -65.25 -14.98 -31.43
C TYR A 236 -65.78 -15.33 -32.83
N ALA A 237 -64.91 -15.40 -33.83
CA ALA A 237 -65.30 -15.78 -35.19
C ALA A 237 -65.96 -17.17 -35.22
N LEU A 238 -65.38 -18.15 -34.51
CA LEU A 238 -65.94 -19.49 -34.38
C LEU A 238 -67.32 -19.48 -33.71
N ALA A 239 -67.49 -18.75 -32.61
CA ALA A 239 -68.76 -18.63 -31.91
C ALA A 239 -69.85 -18.00 -32.80
N MET A 240 -69.49 -16.97 -33.59
CA MET A 240 -70.39 -16.34 -34.55
C MET A 240 -70.82 -17.31 -35.66
N HIS A 241 -69.88 -18.06 -36.24
CA HIS A 241 -70.20 -19.09 -37.24
C HIS A 241 -71.09 -20.20 -36.68
N LEU A 242 -70.84 -20.65 -35.44
CA LEU A 242 -71.64 -21.68 -34.79
C LEU A 242 -73.08 -21.19 -34.55
N LYS A 243 -73.26 -19.94 -34.10
CA LYS A 243 -74.58 -19.32 -33.95
C LYS A 243 -75.32 -19.22 -35.28
N GLN A 244 -74.63 -18.84 -36.36
CA GLN A 244 -75.22 -18.78 -37.70
C GLN A 244 -75.65 -20.17 -38.20
N ALA A 245 -74.82 -21.19 -37.99
CA ALA A 245 -75.15 -22.57 -38.35
C ALA A 245 -76.36 -23.09 -37.56
N GLN A 246 -76.50 -22.75 -36.27
CA GLN A 246 -77.67 -23.10 -35.46
C GLN A 246 -78.96 -22.40 -35.92
N GLN A 247 -78.88 -21.13 -36.32
CA GLN A 247 -80.03 -20.37 -36.81
C GLN A 247 -80.47 -20.80 -38.22
N ASN A 248 -79.53 -21.17 -39.08
CA ASN A 248 -79.79 -21.72 -40.41
C ASN A 248 -80.20 -23.21 -40.37
N ASN A 249 -79.98 -23.89 -39.25
CA ASN A 249 -80.58 -25.19 -38.93
C ASN A 249 -81.98 -25.02 -38.32
N SER A 250 -82.84 -24.23 -38.96
CA SER A 250 -84.28 -24.34 -38.81
C SER A 250 -84.75 -25.62 -39.50
N PHE A 251 -84.28 -26.79 -39.03
CA PHE A 251 -85.00 -28.03 -39.27
C PHE A 251 -86.32 -27.92 -38.50
N PRO A 252 -87.48 -27.85 -39.18
CA PRO A 252 -88.74 -28.11 -38.52
C PRO A 252 -88.66 -29.54 -38.02
N GLY A 253 -88.94 -29.77 -36.75
CA GLY A 253 -88.85 -31.09 -36.12
C GLY A 253 -89.44 -32.19 -37.00
N ARG A 254 -88.56 -33.03 -37.54
CA ARG A 254 -88.83 -34.41 -37.95
C ARG A 254 -87.56 -35.22 -37.74
N PHE A 255 -87.13 -35.32 -36.49
CA PHE A 255 -86.52 -36.57 -36.06
C PHE A 255 -87.63 -37.62 -36.13
N HIS A 256 -87.46 -38.64 -36.97
CA HIS A 256 -88.33 -39.81 -36.96
C HIS A 256 -88.10 -40.54 -35.62
N PRO A 257 -89.12 -40.71 -34.76
CA PRO A 257 -89.03 -41.72 -33.73
C PRO A 257 -89.17 -43.08 -34.42
N ASP A 258 -88.25 -43.98 -34.10
CA ASP A 258 -88.28 -45.41 -34.38
C ASP A 258 -88.38 -45.86 -35.84
N VAL A 259 -87.24 -46.31 -36.38
CA VAL A 259 -87.20 -47.54 -37.17
C VAL A 259 -86.02 -48.36 -36.67
N PHE A 260 -86.34 -49.60 -36.26
CA PHE A 260 -85.52 -50.64 -35.63
C PHE A 260 -84.12 -50.84 -36.20
#